data_AF-A0A2G2Z2I4-F1
#
_entry.id   AF-A0A2G2Z2I4-F1
#
_cell.length_a   1.000
_cell.length_b   1.000
_cell.length_c   1.000
_cell.angle_alpha   90.00
_cell.angle_beta   90.00
_cell.angle_gamma   90.00
#
_symmetry.space_group_name_H-M   'P 1'
#
loop_
_entity.id
_entity.type
_entity.pdbx_description
1 polymer ?
#
loop_
_entity_poly.entity_id
_entity_poly.type
_entity_poly.pdbx_seq_one_letter_code
_entity_poly.pdbx_strand_id
1 'polypeptide(L)'
;MCSSDRIELLINPGTWDHMDEDLVSLDPIESHSEEGPYKDRIDSYQRKIGLSEAVQTSIGQLYGISIATGVMDFQFMGEGGLAWDP
;
A
#
# COMPACT_ATOMS: atom_id res chain seq x y z
N MET A 1 0.15 -4.72 11.81
CA MET A 1 -0.42 -3.37 11.63
C MET A 1 -0.35 -3.03 10.16
N CYS A 2 -1.51 -2.91 9.54
CA CYS A 2 -1.61 -2.38 8.18
C CYS A 2 -1.38 -0.85 8.20
N SER A 3 -1.32 -0.27 7.02
CA SER A 3 -1.23 1.17 6.82
C SER A 3 -2.47 1.90 7.35
N SER A 4 -3.67 1.33 7.18
CA SER A 4 -4.91 1.90 7.72
C SER A 4 -4.90 2.00 9.24
N ASP A 5 -4.40 0.98 9.97
CA ASP A 5 -4.23 1.04 11.43
C ASP A 5 -3.35 2.23 11.85
N ARG A 6 -2.28 2.51 11.09
CA ARG A 6 -1.37 3.64 11.36
C ARG A 6 -2.02 4.98 11.06
N ILE A 7 -2.82 5.05 10.01
CA ILE A 7 -3.56 6.26 9.62
C ILE A 7 -4.55 6.62 10.73
N GLU A 8 -5.37 5.66 11.17
CA GLU A 8 -6.35 5.86 12.24
C GLU A 8 -5.70 6.25 13.58
N LEU A 9 -4.49 5.75 13.85
CA LEU A 9 -3.77 6.05 15.08
C LEU A 9 -3.15 7.46 15.08
N LEU A 10 -2.66 7.94 13.93
CA LEU A 10 -1.86 9.16 13.84
C LEU A 10 -2.66 10.36 13.35
N ILE A 11 -3.52 10.17 12.36
CA ILE A 11 -4.20 11.26 11.68
C ILE A 11 -5.52 11.58 12.38
N ASN A 12 -5.79 12.87 12.54
CA ASN A 12 -7.03 13.36 13.12
C ASN A 12 -8.23 12.78 12.34
N PRO A 13 -9.22 12.17 13.03
CA PRO A 13 -10.38 11.57 12.38
C PRO A 13 -11.13 12.54 11.47
N GLY A 14 -11.51 12.08 10.28
CA GLY A 14 -12.27 12.87 9.30
C GLY A 14 -11.46 13.94 8.56
N THR A 15 -10.14 13.97 8.73
CA THR A 15 -9.25 14.91 8.01
C THR A 15 -8.43 14.26 6.91
N TRP A 16 -8.49 12.93 6.79
CA TRP A 16 -7.75 12.19 5.77
C TRP A 16 -8.39 12.40 4.38
N ASP A 17 -7.67 13.12 3.53
CA ASP A 17 -8.05 13.41 2.14
C ASP A 17 -7.13 12.61 1.20
N HIS A 18 -7.66 11.51 0.66
CA HIS A 18 -6.89 10.54 -0.12
C HIS A 18 -6.27 11.18 -1.37
N MET A 19 -5.03 10.79 -1.67
CA MET A 19 -4.32 11.19 -2.88
C MET A 19 -3.89 9.95 -3.67
N ASP A 20 -3.99 10.04 -4.99
CA ASP A 20 -3.43 9.06 -5.93
C ASP A 20 -4.00 7.63 -5.77
N GLU A 21 -5.28 7.49 -5.39
CA GLU A 21 -5.91 6.18 -5.17
C GLU A 21 -5.88 5.27 -6.42
N ASP A 22 -5.92 5.88 -7.61
CA ASP A 22 -5.85 5.20 -8.90
C ASP A 22 -4.42 4.89 -9.36
N LEU A 23 -3.40 5.22 -8.56
CA LEU A 23 -2.01 4.90 -8.88
C LEU A 23 -1.80 3.39 -8.86
N VAL A 24 -1.27 2.86 -9.96
CA VAL A 24 -0.98 1.43 -10.12
C VAL A 24 0.37 1.23 -10.79
N SER A 25 1.10 0.21 -10.32
CA SER A 25 2.35 -0.22 -10.95
C SER A 25 2.08 -0.90 -12.31
N LEU A 26 2.92 -0.59 -13.29
CA LEU A 26 2.92 -1.21 -14.62
C LEU A 26 4.15 -2.12 -14.80
N ASP A 27 4.08 -3.05 -15.75
CA ASP A 27 5.18 -3.96 -16.09
C ASP A 27 5.63 -3.78 -17.56
N PRO A 28 6.29 -2.66 -17.91
CA PRO A 28 6.67 -2.36 -19.30
C PRO A 28 7.81 -3.24 -19.85
N ILE A 29 8.52 -3.96 -18.98
CA ILE A 29 9.66 -4.81 -19.35
C ILE A 29 9.36 -6.31 -19.24
N GLU A 30 8.12 -6.67 -18.88
CA GLU A 30 7.69 -8.06 -18.69
C GLU A 30 8.63 -8.80 -17.72
N SER A 31 8.77 -8.26 -16.51
CA SER A 31 9.71 -8.77 -15.53
C SER A 31 9.25 -10.11 -14.92
N HIS A 32 10.19 -11.03 -14.74
CA HIS A 32 9.93 -12.36 -14.17
C HIS A 32 10.89 -12.67 -13.02
N SER A 33 10.40 -13.41 -12.02
CA SER A 33 11.20 -14.02 -10.95
C SER A 33 10.80 -15.48 -10.73
N GLU A 34 11.42 -16.14 -9.74
CA GLU A 34 11.02 -17.49 -9.30
C GLU A 34 9.56 -17.56 -8.84
N GLU A 35 9.00 -16.43 -8.39
CA GLU A 35 7.61 -16.28 -7.95
C GLU A 35 6.65 -16.00 -9.13
N GLY A 36 7.14 -16.00 -10.38
CA GLY A 36 6.35 -15.76 -11.58
C GLY A 36 6.47 -14.33 -12.15
N PRO A 37 5.57 -13.94 -13.08
CA PRO A 37 5.54 -12.61 -13.66
C PRO A 37 5.27 -11.52 -12.61
N TYR A 38 5.89 -10.34 -12.76
CA TYR A 38 5.72 -9.23 -11.83
C TYR A 38 4.26 -8.75 -11.72
N LYS A 39 3.55 -8.72 -12.86
CA LYS A 39 2.13 -8.38 -12.90
C LYS A 39 1.27 -9.30 -12.03
N ASP A 40 1.47 -10.62 -12.11
CA ASP A 40 0.69 -11.59 -11.33
C ASP A 40 0.94 -11.43 -9.83
N ARG A 41 2.17 -11.06 -9.46
CA ARG A 41 2.55 -10.77 -8.07
C ARG A 41 1.84 -9.52 -7.56
N ILE A 42 1.86 -8.42 -8.33
CA ILE A 42 1.10 -7.19 -7.99
C ILE A 42 -0.38 -7.51 -7.80
N ASP A 43 -1.00 -8.18 -8.78
CA ASP A 43 -2.43 -8.51 -8.76
C ASP A 43 -2.80 -9.38 -7.54
N SER A 44 -1.88 -10.24 -7.09
CA SER A 44 -2.05 -11.04 -5.87
C SER A 44 -2.04 -10.18 -4.61
N TYR A 45 -1.05 -9.30 -4.45
CA TYR A 45 -0.96 -8.41 -3.28
C TYR A 45 -2.11 -7.41 -3.22
N GLN A 46 -2.48 -6.79 -4.35
CA GLN A 46 -3.63 -5.90 -4.43
C GLN A 46 -4.92 -6.58 -3.96
N ARG A 47 -5.17 -7.83 -4.40
CA ARG A 47 -6.32 -8.62 -3.92
C ARG A 47 -6.21 -9.01 -2.45
N LYS A 48 -5.01 -9.32 -1.97
CA LYS A 48 -4.76 -9.77 -0.60
C LYS A 48 -5.06 -8.67 0.42
N ILE A 49 -4.62 -7.44 0.16
CA ILE A 49 -4.70 -6.35 1.15
C ILE A 49 -5.70 -5.25 0.78
N GLY A 50 -6.24 -5.27 -0.44
CA GLY A 50 -7.23 -4.30 -0.90
C GLY A 50 -6.69 -2.90 -1.21
N LEU A 51 -5.37 -2.76 -1.37
CA LEU A 51 -4.70 -1.51 -1.74
C LEU A 51 -4.21 -1.57 -3.17
N SER A 52 -4.28 -0.45 -3.90
CA SER A 52 -3.76 -0.33 -5.27
C SER A 52 -2.23 -0.37 -5.32
N GLU A 53 -1.56 0.09 -4.27
CA GLU A 53 -0.10 0.15 -4.18
C GLU A 53 0.39 0.00 -2.73
N ALA A 54 1.71 -0.20 -2.56
CA ALA A 54 2.36 -0.37 -1.27
C ALA A 54 2.34 0.86 -0.37
N VAL A 55 1.85 2.02 -0.84
CA VAL A 55 1.82 3.27 -0.07
C VAL A 55 0.48 3.96 -0.24
N GLN A 56 -0.10 4.39 0.88
CA GLN A 56 -1.25 5.30 0.89
C GLN A 56 -0.76 6.73 1.12
N THR A 57 -1.19 7.65 0.27
CA THR A 57 -0.84 9.08 0.34
C THR A 57 -2.06 9.95 0.60
N SER A 58 -1.85 11.07 1.30
CA SER A 58 -2.93 12.02 1.60
C SER A 58 -2.43 13.38 2.07
N ILE A 59 -3.38 14.32 2.14
CA ILE A 59 -3.31 15.43 3.07
C ILE A 59 -4.17 15.08 4.30
N GLY A 60 -3.68 15.44 5.48
CA GLY A 60 -4.42 15.25 6.73
C GLY A 60 -3.98 16.22 7.82
N GLN A 61 -4.55 16.08 9.01
CA GLN A 61 -4.10 16.84 10.19
C GLN A 61 -3.51 15.91 11.24
N LEU A 62 -2.36 16.29 11.80
CA LEU A 62 -1.76 15.67 12.97
C LEU A 62 -1.69 16.72 14.08
N TYR A 63 -2.40 16.50 15.18
CA TYR A 63 -2.53 17.49 16.26
C TYR A 63 -3.03 18.87 15.78
N GLY A 64 -3.86 18.89 14.72
CA GLY A 64 -4.40 20.12 14.11
C GLY A 64 -3.45 20.82 13.13
N ILE A 65 -2.25 20.28 12.91
CA ILE A 65 -1.28 20.78 11.93
C ILE A 65 -1.52 20.03 10.62
N SER A 66 -1.73 20.77 9.53
CA SER A 66 -1.87 20.18 8.20
C SER A 66 -0.53 19.61 7.73
N ILE A 67 -0.56 18.35 7.29
CA ILE A 67 0.60 17.61 6.79
C ILE A 67 0.24 16.85 5.52
N ALA A 68 1.23 16.66 4.64
CA ALA A 68 1.20 15.62 3.62
C ALA A 68 1.80 14.34 4.22
N THR A 69 1.16 13.19 3.98
CA THR A 69 1.56 11.92 4.58
C THR A 69 1.67 10.83 3.52
N GLY A 70 2.68 9.97 3.67
CA GLY A 70 2.78 8.70 2.96
C GLY A 70 2.96 7.57 3.97
N VAL A 71 2.05 6.59 3.98
CA VAL A 71 2.07 5.44 4.87
C VAL A 71 2.24 4.16 4.06
N MET A 72 3.44 3.58 4.10
CA MET A 72 3.74 2.32 3.42
C MET A 72 3.07 1.15 4.13
N ASP A 73 2.53 0.18 3.40
CA ASP A 73 2.06 -1.12 3.90
C ASP A 73 3.05 -2.24 3.56
N PHE A 74 3.73 -2.76 4.57
CA PHE A 74 4.75 -3.80 4.38
C PHE A 74 4.16 -5.15 3.94
N GLN A 75 2.85 -5.34 4.07
CA GLN A 75 2.17 -6.52 3.54
C GLN A 75 2.14 -6.54 2.00
N PHE A 76 2.39 -5.41 1.35
CA PHE A 76 2.54 -5.31 -0.10
C PHE A 76 3.99 -5.59 -0.48
N MET A 77 4.27 -6.79 -0.99
CA MET A 77 5.59 -7.24 -1.47
C MET A 77 6.77 -7.20 -0.47
N GLY A 78 6.61 -6.61 0.72
CA GLY A 78 7.64 -6.48 1.75
C GLY A 78 7.72 -7.68 2.69
N GLU A 79 6.58 -8.34 2.95
CA GLU A 79 6.56 -9.69 3.50
C GLU A 79 7.25 -10.62 2.50
N GLY A 80 8.53 -10.91 2.71
CA GLY A 80 9.25 -11.90 1.92
C GLY A 80 8.39 -13.16 1.79
N GLY A 81 8.37 -13.76 0.60
CA GLY A 81 7.44 -14.78 0.10
C GLY A 81 7.26 -16.09 0.90
N LEU A 82 7.42 -16.08 2.22
CA LEU A 82 6.94 -17.09 3.14
C LEU A 82 5.44 -16.94 3.39
N ALA A 83 4.66 -16.79 2.33
CA ALA A 83 3.32 -17.37 2.33
C ALA A 83 3.52 -18.89 2.21
N TRP A 84 3.82 -19.54 3.33
CA TRP A 84 3.69 -20.97 3.48
C TRP A 84 2.20 -21.29 3.27
N ASP A 85 1.87 -21.83 2.10
CA ASP A 85 0.59 -22.49 1.87
C ASP A 85 0.76 -23.92 2.43
N PRO A 86 0.06 -24.31 3.52
CA PRO A 86 0.25 -25.62 4.16
C PRO A 86 -0.20 -26.80 3.31
#